data_AF-A0A7S4M554-F1
#
_entry.id   AF-A0A7S4M554-F1
#
_cell.length_a   1.000
_cell.length_b   1.000
_cell.length_c   1.000
_cell.angle_alpha   90.00
_cell.angle_beta   90.00
_cell.angle_gamma   90.00
#
_symmetry.space_group_name_H-M   'P 1'
#
loop_
_entity.id
_entity.type
_entity.pdbx_description
1 polymer ?
#
loop_
_entity_poly.entity_id
_entity_poly.type
_entity_poly.pdbx_seq_one_letter_code
_entity_poly.pdbx_strand_id
1 'polypeptide(L)'
;LVVGNTEVGIDRKFKHIKMHIIIAPTHIPELNKLYTTDEGIHIGSSVTIADLQKFLQELTKSLPAHKTQSCTALLHQIRWFAGNQIRNAAAVGGNVCTASPISDLNPVFIAAKAILTMESLDNGEKQVNIRDFFTAYRKVLMEDNEILKSIFVPFTVENEFFHAYKQARRRDDDIAIVTSGIRVRLEPDGGEHKIREIAFGYGGMAPTTVFCPQTEEQLVGKVWNEDLLPLAYEFLEKDLPLSDNAPGGMIQFRRTLTTSFFYKFFLRVTNQLYPDKISAKEKSAIPDFHRDVSHGIQVYQTNESVAPITLPIVHAGAHKQVTGEALYTDDMTRENAVHGAFVCSTKAHARIVSIDASDALEYRGVVGFFTGKDIPGANELGPVIRDEEPLFPVDVVTAMNQPIGIIVADTQENACEAALLVRVVYEELPVNITIEGAIETESYYDPIIGIVDGDVEKALEQCDHVISGEMSSGAQDHFYLEPHTTLAIPGEGKEIQLFCSTQNPSKTQSLVSHVLGITDSNVVVKVKRMGGGFGGKETRS
;
A
#
# COMPACT_ATOMS: atom_id res chain seq x y z
N LEU A 1 -2.09 -20.73 -10.01
CA LEU A 1 -3.57 -20.57 -9.98
C LEU A 1 -3.93 -19.10 -9.86
N VAL A 2 -5.02 -18.64 -10.50
CA VAL A 2 -5.51 -17.25 -10.39
C VAL A 2 -7.02 -17.26 -10.13
N VAL A 3 -7.45 -16.67 -9.02
CA VAL A 3 -8.88 -16.43 -8.72
C VAL A 3 -9.20 -14.96 -8.93
N GLY A 4 -8.92 -14.11 -7.93
CA GLY A 4 -9.23 -12.67 -8.00
C GLY A 4 -8.19 -11.79 -8.68
N ASN A 5 -7.02 -12.33 -9.01
CA ASN A 5 -5.87 -11.61 -9.59
C ASN A 5 -5.34 -10.43 -8.73
N THR A 6 -5.80 -10.24 -7.50
CA THR A 6 -5.44 -9.11 -6.62
C THR A 6 -4.02 -9.16 -6.06
N GLU A 7 -3.30 -10.28 -6.23
CA GLU A 7 -1.88 -10.43 -5.90
C GLU A 7 -1.07 -10.74 -7.16
N VAL A 8 -1.48 -11.74 -7.95
CA VAL A 8 -0.80 -12.10 -9.21
C VAL A 8 -0.74 -10.92 -10.19
N GLY A 9 -1.78 -10.08 -10.25
CA GLY A 9 -1.77 -8.86 -11.06
C GLY A 9 -0.70 -7.86 -10.61
N ILE A 10 -0.49 -7.72 -9.30
CA ILE A 10 0.56 -6.88 -8.71
C ILE A 10 1.94 -7.45 -9.02
N ASP A 11 2.13 -8.76 -8.84
CA ASP A 11 3.37 -9.44 -9.16
C ASP A 11 3.75 -9.31 -10.64
N ARG A 12 2.78 -9.40 -11.55
CA ARG A 12 3.00 -9.19 -12.97
C ARG A 12 3.33 -7.72 -13.29
N LYS A 13 2.56 -6.76 -12.75
CA LYS A 13 2.69 -5.35 -13.11
C LYS A 13 3.93 -4.68 -12.50
N PHE A 14 4.24 -4.97 -11.24
CA PHE A 14 5.25 -4.25 -10.47
C PHE A 14 6.49 -5.07 -10.12
N LYS A 15 6.42 -6.41 -10.17
CA LYS A 15 7.59 -7.29 -9.99
C LYS A 15 8.03 -7.95 -11.30
N HIS A 16 7.34 -7.67 -12.40
CA HIS A 16 7.64 -8.18 -13.74
C HIS A 16 7.75 -9.71 -13.82
N ILE A 17 6.99 -10.41 -12.96
CA ILE A 17 6.97 -11.88 -12.96
C ILE A 17 6.20 -12.37 -14.19
N LYS A 18 6.88 -13.14 -15.05
CA LYS A 18 6.28 -13.73 -16.25
C LYS A 18 5.61 -15.06 -15.90
N MET A 19 4.33 -15.20 -16.23
CA MET A 19 3.56 -16.43 -16.06
C MET A 19 3.06 -16.89 -17.43
N HIS A 20 3.53 -18.06 -17.89
CA HIS A 20 3.18 -18.59 -19.21
C HIS A 20 1.85 -19.35 -19.21
N ILE A 21 1.52 -20.00 -18.09
CA ILE A 21 0.31 -20.79 -17.92
C ILE A 21 -0.44 -20.27 -16.70
N ILE A 22 -1.71 -19.93 -16.91
CA ILE A 22 -2.63 -19.50 -15.86
C ILE A 22 -3.81 -20.46 -15.85
N ILE A 23 -4.10 -21.01 -14.66
CA ILE A 23 -5.27 -21.86 -14.43
C ILE A 23 -6.20 -21.09 -13.48
N ALA A 24 -7.44 -20.91 -13.90
CA ALA A 24 -8.48 -20.22 -13.14
C ALA A 24 -9.47 -21.24 -12.57
N PRO A 25 -9.41 -21.56 -11.25
CA PRO A 25 -10.27 -22.57 -10.65
C PRO A 25 -11.64 -22.03 -10.21
N THR A 26 -12.02 -20.82 -10.65
CA THR A 26 -13.14 -20.03 -10.12
C THR A 26 -14.50 -20.70 -10.24
N HIS A 27 -14.68 -21.60 -11.21
CA HIS A 27 -15.95 -22.30 -11.46
C HIS A 27 -16.03 -23.70 -10.85
N ILE A 28 -14.98 -24.16 -10.14
CA ILE A 28 -14.98 -25.48 -9.51
C ILE A 28 -15.91 -25.45 -8.29
N PRO A 29 -17.01 -26.22 -8.27
CA PRO A 29 -18.00 -26.13 -7.19
C PRO A 29 -17.42 -26.43 -5.81
N GLU A 30 -16.53 -27.42 -5.70
CA GLU A 30 -15.88 -27.86 -4.46
C GLU A 30 -15.09 -26.74 -3.80
N LEU A 31 -14.43 -25.90 -4.60
CA LEU A 31 -13.62 -24.77 -4.10
C LEU A 31 -14.45 -23.54 -3.75
N ASN A 32 -15.74 -23.53 -4.10
CA ASN A 32 -16.68 -22.45 -3.79
C ASN A 32 -17.69 -22.85 -2.70
N LYS A 33 -17.55 -24.04 -2.09
CA LYS A 33 -18.42 -24.46 -0.98
C LYS A 33 -18.15 -23.62 0.27
N LEU A 34 -19.20 -23.13 0.89
CA LEU A 34 -19.16 -22.44 2.19
C LEU A 34 -20.33 -22.92 3.04
N TYR A 35 -20.06 -23.63 4.12
CA TYR A 35 -21.08 -24.25 4.96
C TYR A 35 -20.57 -24.53 6.38
N THR A 36 -21.49 -24.86 7.29
CA THR A 36 -21.17 -25.24 8.67
C THR A 36 -21.35 -26.74 8.87
N THR A 37 -20.57 -27.27 9.80
CA THR A 37 -20.69 -28.60 10.40
C THR A 37 -21.02 -28.43 11.89
N ASP A 38 -21.14 -29.52 12.64
CA ASP A 38 -21.32 -29.43 14.09
C ASP A 38 -20.10 -28.84 14.81
N GLU A 39 -18.91 -29.01 14.22
CA GLU A 39 -17.62 -28.64 14.81
C GLU A 39 -17.11 -27.26 14.38
N GLY A 40 -17.55 -26.75 13.22
CA GLY A 40 -17.01 -25.51 12.68
C GLY A 40 -17.47 -25.17 11.27
N ILE A 41 -16.73 -24.27 10.63
CA ILE A 41 -17.02 -23.71 9.31
C ILE A 41 -16.06 -24.29 8.30
N HIS A 42 -16.59 -24.71 7.16
CA HIS A 42 -15.80 -25.14 6.01
C HIS A 42 -15.85 -24.06 4.92
N ILE A 43 -14.68 -23.57 4.52
CA ILE A 43 -14.48 -22.46 3.57
C ILE A 43 -13.70 -22.99 2.37
N GLY A 44 -14.33 -23.06 1.20
CA GLY A 44 -13.65 -23.40 -0.05
C GLY A 44 -12.62 -22.34 -0.44
N SER A 45 -11.51 -22.75 -1.07
CA SER A 45 -10.38 -21.85 -1.34
C SER A 45 -10.68 -20.73 -2.34
N SER A 46 -11.69 -20.89 -3.20
CA SER A 46 -12.12 -19.89 -4.18
C SER A 46 -13.25 -18.97 -3.69
N VAL A 47 -13.79 -19.21 -2.48
CA VAL A 47 -14.77 -18.33 -1.84
C VAL A 47 -14.19 -16.91 -1.74
N THR A 48 -14.96 -15.92 -2.18
CA THR A 48 -14.55 -14.52 -2.09
C THR A 48 -14.60 -14.02 -0.64
N ILE A 49 -13.78 -13.02 -0.32
CA ILE A 49 -13.80 -12.41 1.02
C ILE A 49 -15.17 -11.77 1.30
N ALA A 50 -15.84 -11.23 0.27
CA ALA A 50 -17.19 -10.67 0.39
C ALA A 50 -18.24 -11.74 0.72
N ASP A 51 -18.20 -12.90 0.07
CA ASP A 51 -19.13 -14.01 0.38
C ASP A 51 -18.88 -14.57 1.77
N LEU A 52 -17.61 -14.73 2.17
CA LEU A 52 -17.24 -15.08 3.53
C LEU A 52 -17.79 -14.06 4.54
N GLN A 53 -17.64 -12.76 4.26
CA GLN A 53 -18.16 -11.70 5.14
C GLN A 53 -19.67 -11.84 5.35
N LYS A 54 -20.43 -11.99 4.27
CA LYS A 54 -21.89 -12.13 4.34
C LYS A 54 -22.30 -13.36 5.14
N PHE A 55 -21.65 -14.50 4.86
CA PHE A 55 -21.91 -15.75 5.56
C PHE A 55 -21.63 -15.65 7.06
N LEU A 56 -20.48 -15.08 7.45
CA LEU A 56 -20.13 -14.91 8.86
C LEU A 56 -21.11 -13.96 9.58
N GLN A 57 -21.58 -12.89 8.92
CA GLN A 57 -22.59 -11.99 9.50
C GLN A 57 -23.91 -12.69 9.78
N GLU A 58 -24.37 -13.56 8.89
CA GLU A 58 -25.58 -14.37 9.09
C GLU A 58 -25.37 -15.41 10.20
N LEU A 59 -24.19 -16.02 10.25
CA LEU A 59 -23.84 -17.02 11.25
C LEU A 59 -23.78 -16.43 12.67
N THR A 60 -23.17 -15.26 12.84
CA THR A 60 -23.10 -14.57 14.14
C THR A 60 -24.46 -14.12 14.67
N LYS A 61 -25.48 -14.04 13.81
CA LYS A 61 -26.86 -13.73 14.21
C LYS A 61 -27.67 -14.98 14.57
N SER A 62 -27.29 -16.14 14.05
CA SER A 62 -28.07 -17.37 14.15
C SER A 62 -27.55 -18.35 15.22
N LEU A 63 -26.25 -18.31 15.53
CA LEU A 63 -25.64 -19.16 16.54
C LEU A 63 -25.37 -18.41 17.86
N PRO A 64 -25.25 -19.13 18.99
CA PRO A 64 -24.85 -18.54 20.26
C PRO A 64 -23.49 -17.82 20.17
N ALA A 65 -23.37 -16.68 20.84
CA ALA A 65 -22.16 -15.83 20.80
C ALA A 65 -20.88 -16.56 21.22
N HIS A 66 -20.96 -17.57 22.08
CA HIS A 66 -19.81 -18.38 22.49
C HIS A 66 -19.29 -19.29 21.36
N LYS A 67 -20.12 -19.64 20.36
CA LYS A 67 -19.70 -20.47 19.20
C LYS A 67 -19.00 -19.67 18.11
N THR A 68 -19.27 -18.37 18.04
CA THR A 68 -18.90 -17.53 16.89
C THR A 68 -17.85 -16.48 17.21
N GLN A 69 -17.01 -16.67 18.24
CA GLN A 69 -15.99 -15.69 18.60
C GLN A 69 -14.94 -15.55 17.48
N SER A 70 -14.50 -16.66 16.89
CA SER A 70 -13.59 -16.68 15.74
C SER A 70 -14.22 -16.01 14.50
N CYS A 71 -15.52 -16.20 14.27
CA CYS A 71 -16.27 -15.53 13.21
C CYS A 71 -16.28 -14.01 13.38
N THR A 72 -16.53 -13.54 14.61
CA THR A 72 -16.52 -12.10 14.94
C THR A 72 -15.14 -11.51 14.74
N ALA A 73 -14.08 -12.24 15.09
CA ALA A 73 -12.71 -11.82 14.86
C ALA A 73 -12.37 -11.73 13.36
N LEU A 74 -12.79 -12.70 12.54
CA LEU A 74 -12.66 -12.63 11.09
C LEU A 74 -13.43 -11.43 10.51
N LEU A 75 -14.68 -11.20 10.93
CA LEU A 75 -15.46 -10.03 10.52
C LEU A 75 -14.78 -8.71 10.89
N HIS A 76 -14.16 -8.65 12.08
CA HIS A 76 -13.43 -7.48 12.52
C HIS A 76 -12.24 -7.17 11.59
N GLN A 77 -11.48 -8.20 11.17
CA GLN A 77 -10.39 -8.03 10.22
C GLN A 77 -10.90 -7.65 8.82
N ILE A 78 -11.94 -8.34 8.32
CA ILE A 78 -12.52 -8.10 6.99
C ILE A 78 -13.05 -6.66 6.86
N ARG A 79 -13.59 -6.09 7.93
CA ARG A 79 -14.05 -4.69 7.96
C ARG A 79 -13.00 -3.70 7.47
N TRP A 80 -11.74 -3.95 7.80
CA TRP A 80 -10.59 -3.09 7.45
C TRP A 80 -9.74 -3.68 6.31
N PHE A 81 -10.23 -4.74 5.65
CA PHE A 81 -9.54 -5.43 4.57
C PHE A 81 -9.88 -4.78 3.23
N ALA A 82 -9.02 -3.90 2.73
CA ALA A 82 -9.15 -3.26 1.42
C ALA A 82 -10.53 -2.58 1.17
N GLY A 83 -10.84 -2.27 -0.09
CA GLY A 83 -12.17 -1.86 -0.54
C GLY A 83 -13.11 -3.01 -0.92
N ASN A 84 -14.38 -2.68 -1.18
CA ASN A 84 -15.38 -3.65 -1.67
C ASN A 84 -14.94 -4.34 -2.97
N GLN A 85 -14.31 -3.59 -3.86
CA GLN A 85 -13.82 -4.06 -5.16
C GLN A 85 -12.84 -5.21 -5.00
N ILE A 86 -11.88 -5.07 -4.09
CA ILE A 86 -10.91 -6.12 -3.78
C ILE A 86 -11.59 -7.29 -3.09
N ARG A 87 -12.45 -7.06 -2.08
CA ARG A 87 -13.14 -8.15 -1.37
C ARG A 87 -14.06 -9.00 -2.26
N ASN A 88 -14.66 -8.40 -3.28
CA ASN A 88 -15.52 -9.10 -4.25
C ASN A 88 -14.73 -9.99 -5.22
N ALA A 89 -13.43 -9.76 -5.40
CA ALA A 89 -12.58 -10.54 -6.31
C ALA A 89 -11.62 -11.48 -5.55
N ALA A 90 -11.00 -10.98 -4.48
CA ALA A 90 -10.02 -11.72 -3.69
C ALA A 90 -10.66 -12.94 -3.02
N ALA A 91 -10.00 -14.09 -3.16
CA ALA A 91 -10.44 -15.34 -2.56
C ALA A 91 -9.65 -15.66 -1.28
N VAL A 92 -10.30 -16.34 -0.34
CA VAL A 92 -9.72 -16.69 0.96
C VAL A 92 -8.48 -17.56 0.79
N GLY A 93 -8.54 -18.58 -0.08
CA GLY A 93 -7.39 -19.43 -0.36
C GLY A 93 -6.25 -18.67 -1.03
N GLY A 94 -6.56 -17.69 -1.87
CA GLY A 94 -5.56 -16.78 -2.43
C GLY A 94 -4.82 -15.99 -1.35
N ASN A 95 -5.55 -15.46 -0.36
CA ASN A 95 -4.95 -14.75 0.77
C ASN A 95 -4.06 -15.67 1.64
N VAL A 96 -4.50 -16.90 1.91
CA VAL A 96 -3.74 -17.90 2.66
C VAL A 96 -2.48 -18.32 1.91
N CYS A 97 -2.60 -18.77 0.66
CA CYS A 97 -1.48 -19.28 -0.14
C CYS A 97 -0.47 -18.20 -0.56
N THR A 98 -0.89 -16.93 -0.64
CA THR A 98 0.05 -15.81 -0.87
C THR A 98 1.08 -15.70 0.26
N ALA A 99 0.72 -16.15 1.47
CA ALA A 99 1.60 -16.16 2.64
C ALA A 99 2.31 -14.81 2.87
N SER A 100 1.55 -13.73 2.69
CA SER A 100 2.05 -12.38 2.97
C SER A 100 2.32 -12.25 4.48
N PRO A 101 3.49 -11.74 4.91
CA PRO A 101 3.82 -11.61 6.35
C PRO A 101 2.84 -10.72 7.13
N ILE A 102 2.07 -9.91 6.42
CA ILE A 102 1.14 -8.87 6.88
C ILE A 102 -0.31 -9.21 6.52
N SER A 103 -0.62 -10.48 6.21
CA SER A 103 -2.00 -10.91 6.00
C SER A 103 -2.83 -10.65 7.27
N ASP A 104 -4.01 -10.05 7.09
CA ASP A 104 -4.94 -9.77 8.19
C ASP A 104 -5.73 -11.02 8.63
N LEU A 105 -5.87 -12.04 7.77
CA LEU A 105 -6.68 -13.24 8.06
C LEU A 105 -5.84 -14.39 8.61
N ASN A 106 -4.59 -14.55 8.14
CA ASN A 106 -3.72 -15.64 8.58
C ASN A 106 -3.49 -15.67 10.11
N PRO A 107 -3.25 -14.54 10.81
CA PRO A 107 -3.15 -14.52 12.27
C PRO A 107 -4.41 -15.06 12.97
N VAL A 108 -5.59 -14.77 12.43
CA VAL A 108 -6.87 -15.24 12.98
C VAL A 108 -7.00 -16.76 12.76
N PHE A 109 -6.69 -17.25 11.56
CA PHE A 109 -6.70 -18.69 11.30
C PHE A 109 -5.66 -19.44 12.15
N ILE A 110 -4.46 -18.88 12.37
CA ILE A 110 -3.42 -19.43 13.24
C ILE A 110 -3.89 -19.54 14.69
N ALA A 111 -4.49 -18.48 15.24
CA ALA A 111 -5.00 -18.49 16.60
C ALA A 111 -6.22 -19.43 16.73
N ALA A 112 -7.04 -19.55 15.69
CA ALA A 112 -8.13 -20.51 15.62
C ALA A 112 -7.67 -21.97 15.44
N LYS A 113 -6.36 -22.22 15.21
CA LYS A 113 -5.80 -23.53 14.88
C LYS A 113 -6.53 -24.18 13.69
N ALA A 114 -6.82 -23.38 12.66
CA ALA A 114 -7.54 -23.82 11.46
C ALA A 114 -6.82 -24.99 10.77
N ILE A 115 -7.60 -25.86 10.15
CA ILE A 115 -7.09 -27.00 9.39
C ILE A 115 -7.24 -26.71 7.90
N LEU A 116 -6.16 -26.86 7.16
CA LEU A 116 -6.12 -26.69 5.71
C LEU A 116 -6.20 -28.06 5.06
N THR A 117 -7.12 -28.23 4.11
CA THR A 117 -7.19 -29.43 3.28
C THR A 117 -6.57 -29.11 1.93
N MET A 118 -5.46 -29.77 1.63
CA MET A 118 -4.82 -29.75 0.32
C MET A 118 -5.20 -31.02 -0.44
N GLU A 119 -5.20 -30.96 -1.76
CA GLU A 119 -5.56 -32.08 -2.61
C GLU A 119 -4.61 -32.16 -3.81
N SER A 120 -4.13 -33.36 -4.11
CA SER A 120 -3.41 -33.70 -5.35
C SER A 120 -4.04 -34.92 -5.99
N LEU A 121 -3.80 -35.08 -7.29
CA LEU A 121 -4.29 -36.25 -8.03
C LEU A 121 -3.68 -37.57 -7.50
N ASP A 122 -2.40 -37.54 -7.13
CA ASP A 122 -1.62 -38.74 -6.82
C ASP A 122 -1.82 -39.22 -5.38
N ASN A 123 -1.97 -38.29 -4.42
CA ASN A 123 -2.02 -38.60 -2.99
C ASN A 123 -3.41 -38.34 -2.36
N GLY A 124 -4.37 -37.80 -3.12
CA GLY A 124 -5.68 -37.43 -2.60
C GLY A 124 -5.62 -36.25 -1.64
N GLU A 125 -6.49 -36.27 -0.62
CA GLU A 125 -6.58 -35.20 0.38
C GLU A 125 -5.55 -35.35 1.50
N LYS A 126 -4.96 -34.24 1.90
CA LYS A 126 -4.05 -34.10 3.03
C LYS A 126 -4.48 -32.92 3.89
N GLN A 127 -4.57 -33.15 5.20
CA GLN A 127 -4.88 -32.10 6.17
C GLN A 127 -3.63 -31.66 6.92
N VAL A 128 -3.49 -30.34 7.10
CA VAL A 128 -2.37 -29.72 7.80
C VAL A 128 -2.90 -28.62 8.73
N ASN A 129 -2.32 -28.48 9.92
CA ASN A 129 -2.61 -27.34 10.78
C ASN A 129 -1.98 -26.08 10.16
N ILE A 130 -2.74 -24.98 10.06
CA ILE A 130 -2.22 -23.75 9.47
C ILE A 130 -0.94 -23.23 10.15
N ARG A 131 -0.68 -23.59 11.40
CA ARG A 131 0.56 -23.26 12.14
C ARG A 131 1.82 -23.86 11.49
N ASP A 132 1.68 -24.98 10.80
CA ASP A 132 2.78 -25.67 10.09
C ASP A 132 2.84 -25.27 8.61
N PHE A 133 1.89 -24.47 8.13
CA PHE A 133 1.71 -24.22 6.70
C PHE A 133 2.67 -23.16 6.14
N PHE A 134 3.10 -22.17 6.93
CA PHE A 134 3.97 -21.08 6.47
C PHE A 134 5.44 -21.42 6.71
N THR A 135 6.17 -21.80 5.67
CA THR A 135 7.53 -22.36 5.81
C THR A 135 8.64 -21.31 5.65
N ALA A 136 8.42 -20.29 4.83
CA ALA A 136 9.34 -19.16 4.63
C ALA A 136 8.62 -17.97 3.99
N TYR A 137 9.34 -16.86 3.76
CA TYR A 137 8.79 -15.66 3.12
C TYR A 137 8.07 -16.00 1.80
N ARG A 138 6.74 -15.77 1.77
CA ARG A 138 5.84 -16.10 0.65
C ARG A 138 5.95 -17.57 0.17
N LYS A 139 6.28 -18.50 1.06
CA LYS A 139 6.30 -19.95 0.79
C LYS A 139 5.41 -20.70 1.76
N VAL A 140 4.77 -21.74 1.24
CA VAL A 140 3.82 -22.58 2.00
C VAL A 140 4.19 -24.05 1.90
N LEU A 141 3.69 -24.86 2.83
CA LEU A 141 3.84 -26.31 2.85
C LEU A 141 2.86 -26.96 1.87
N MET A 142 3.11 -26.79 0.58
CA MET A 142 2.31 -27.35 -0.51
C MET A 142 3.25 -27.74 -1.66
N GLU A 143 3.11 -28.95 -2.18
CA GLU A 143 3.87 -29.42 -3.34
C GLU A 143 3.36 -28.78 -4.64
N ASP A 144 4.18 -28.81 -5.70
CA ASP A 144 3.84 -28.17 -6.99
C ASP A 144 2.60 -28.77 -7.67
N ASN A 145 2.21 -30.00 -7.32
CA ASN A 145 1.01 -30.70 -7.82
C ASN A 145 -0.19 -30.66 -6.86
N GLU A 146 -0.07 -29.96 -5.73
CA GLU A 146 -1.15 -29.80 -4.75
C GLU A 146 -1.88 -28.47 -4.95
N ILE A 147 -3.17 -28.46 -4.58
CA ILE A 147 -3.96 -27.24 -4.45
C ILE A 147 -4.53 -27.15 -3.04
N LEU A 148 -4.73 -25.93 -2.54
CA LEU A 148 -5.56 -25.72 -1.35
C LEU A 148 -7.04 -25.90 -1.75
N LYS A 149 -7.68 -26.94 -1.21
CA LYS A 149 -9.10 -27.22 -1.43
C LYS A 149 -9.98 -26.37 -0.53
N SER A 150 -9.69 -26.37 0.78
CA SER A 150 -10.51 -25.69 1.78
C SER A 150 -9.77 -25.37 3.06
N ILE A 151 -10.37 -24.46 3.85
CA ILE A 151 -9.99 -24.11 5.21
C ILE A 151 -11.15 -24.48 6.13
N PHE A 152 -10.86 -25.26 7.17
CA PHE A 152 -11.78 -25.56 8.26
C PHE A 152 -11.42 -24.71 9.49
N VAL A 153 -12.41 -23.95 9.99
CA VAL A 153 -12.26 -23.10 11.18
C VAL A 153 -13.18 -23.64 12.27
N PRO A 154 -12.64 -24.11 13.41
CA PRO A 154 -13.47 -24.65 14.48
C PRO A 154 -14.35 -23.56 15.12
N PHE A 155 -15.53 -23.96 15.56
CA PHE A 155 -16.34 -23.15 16.46
C PHE A 155 -15.66 -23.01 17.81
N THR A 156 -15.84 -21.86 18.43
CA THR A 156 -15.40 -21.67 19.81
C THR A 156 -16.37 -22.33 20.79
N VAL A 157 -15.91 -22.60 22.01
CA VAL A 157 -16.72 -23.23 23.07
C VAL A 157 -17.00 -22.28 24.22
N GLU A 158 -17.74 -22.73 25.23
CA GLU A 158 -17.94 -21.94 26.45
C GLU A 158 -16.61 -21.61 27.15
N ASN A 159 -16.55 -20.42 27.74
CA ASN A 159 -15.35 -19.83 28.34
C ASN A 159 -14.16 -19.69 27.38
N GLU A 160 -14.42 -19.67 26.07
CA GLU A 160 -13.45 -19.36 25.04
C GLU A 160 -13.72 -17.98 24.44
N PHE A 161 -12.68 -17.15 24.41
CA PHE A 161 -12.74 -15.77 23.96
C PHE A 161 -11.76 -15.59 22.80
N PHE A 162 -12.15 -14.79 21.82
CA PHE A 162 -11.34 -14.51 20.64
C PHE A 162 -11.50 -13.06 20.24
N HIS A 163 -10.39 -12.37 19.96
CA HIS A 163 -10.44 -11.08 19.27
C HIS A 163 -9.27 -10.93 18.31
N ALA A 164 -9.40 -10.02 17.35
CA ALA A 164 -8.36 -9.70 16.39
C ALA A 164 -8.04 -8.20 16.39
N TYR A 165 -6.80 -7.86 16.08
CA TYR A 165 -6.29 -6.50 16.05
C TYR A 165 -5.54 -6.23 14.75
N LYS A 166 -5.63 -4.99 14.29
CA LYS A 166 -4.89 -4.46 13.15
C LYS A 166 -4.49 -3.03 13.46
N GLN A 167 -3.23 -2.70 13.23
CA GLN A 167 -2.73 -1.33 13.18
C GLN A 167 -2.06 -1.09 11.84
N ALA A 168 -2.41 0.02 11.20
CA ALA A 168 -1.89 0.48 9.91
C ALA A 168 -1.64 2.00 9.96
N ARG A 169 -1.19 2.64 8.86
CA ARG A 169 -1.01 4.10 8.81
C ARG A 169 -2.34 4.83 8.68
N ARG A 170 -3.29 4.24 7.95
CA ARG A 170 -4.71 4.65 7.89
C ARG A 170 -5.62 3.47 8.25
N ARG A 171 -6.86 3.75 8.65
CA ARG A 171 -7.80 2.71 9.11
C ARG A 171 -8.32 1.83 7.97
N ASP A 172 -8.70 2.47 6.87
CA ASP A 172 -9.31 1.83 5.71
C ASP A 172 -8.30 1.65 4.59
N ASP A 173 -8.40 0.54 3.87
CA ASP A 173 -7.63 0.27 2.64
C ASP A 173 -6.11 0.38 2.81
N ASP A 174 -5.55 -0.13 3.91
CA ASP A 174 -4.12 -0.07 4.17
C ASP A 174 -3.56 -1.40 4.64
N ILE A 175 -2.27 -1.56 4.39
CA ILE A 175 -1.48 -2.70 4.80
C ILE A 175 -1.22 -2.61 6.30
N ALA A 176 -1.34 -3.74 7.01
CA ALA A 176 -1.02 -3.81 8.42
C ALA A 176 0.47 -3.55 8.68
N ILE A 177 0.76 -2.71 9.68
CA ILE A 177 2.08 -2.60 10.33
C ILE A 177 2.25 -3.80 11.26
N VAL A 178 1.27 -4.04 12.13
CA VAL A 178 1.12 -5.27 12.94
C VAL A 178 -0.34 -5.68 12.93
N THR A 179 -0.59 -6.97 12.79
CA THR A 179 -1.92 -7.56 12.93
C THR A 179 -1.85 -8.82 13.77
N SER A 180 -2.91 -9.13 14.51
CA SER A 180 -2.95 -10.28 15.41
C SER A 180 -4.32 -10.91 15.53
N GLY A 181 -4.36 -12.22 15.76
CA GLY A 181 -5.48 -12.94 16.33
C GLY A 181 -5.07 -13.49 17.70
N ILE A 182 -5.91 -13.29 18.72
CA ILE A 182 -5.65 -13.79 20.08
C ILE A 182 -6.87 -14.55 20.56
N ARG A 183 -6.64 -15.75 21.08
CA ARG A 183 -7.65 -16.66 21.59
C ARG A 183 -7.24 -17.16 22.97
N VAL A 184 -8.18 -17.21 23.90
CA VAL A 184 -7.97 -17.86 25.20
C VAL A 184 -9.19 -18.71 25.56
N ARG A 185 -8.94 -19.91 26.07
CA ARG A 185 -9.94 -20.76 26.70
C ARG A 185 -9.61 -20.87 28.18
N LEU A 186 -10.60 -20.52 28.99
CA LEU A 186 -10.49 -20.44 30.43
C LEU A 186 -11.28 -21.56 31.10
N GLU A 187 -10.84 -21.96 32.29
CA GLU A 187 -11.55 -22.88 33.16
C GLU A 187 -11.73 -22.29 34.57
N PRO A 188 -12.87 -22.50 35.23
CA PRO A 188 -13.09 -22.01 36.59
C PRO A 188 -12.09 -22.63 37.58
N ASP A 189 -11.54 -21.80 38.47
CA ASP A 189 -10.60 -22.21 39.51
C ASP A 189 -10.81 -21.35 40.78
N GLY A 190 -11.45 -21.91 41.80
CA GLY A 190 -11.53 -21.26 43.12
C GLY A 190 -12.19 -19.87 43.15
N GLY A 191 -13.07 -19.55 42.19
CA GLY A 191 -13.69 -18.22 42.02
C GLY A 191 -12.96 -17.32 41.02
N GLU A 192 -11.81 -17.75 40.52
CA GLU A 192 -11.08 -17.15 39.42
C GLU A 192 -11.12 -18.03 38.16
N HIS A 193 -10.40 -17.66 37.11
CA HIS A 193 -10.30 -18.42 35.88
C HIS A 193 -8.83 -18.69 35.55
N LYS A 194 -8.49 -19.96 35.30
CA LYS A 194 -7.17 -20.37 34.82
C LYS A 194 -7.16 -20.53 33.31
N ILE A 195 -6.00 -20.29 32.70
CA ILE A 195 -5.78 -20.49 31.28
C ILE A 195 -5.63 -21.98 30.98
N ARG A 196 -6.63 -22.56 30.32
CA ARG A 196 -6.57 -23.93 29.82
C ARG A 196 -5.83 -23.99 28.48
N GLU A 197 -6.16 -23.08 27.58
CA GLU A 197 -5.47 -22.91 26.30
C GLU A 197 -5.35 -21.42 25.98
N ILE A 198 -4.26 -21.01 25.37
CA ILE A 198 -4.11 -19.69 24.77
C ILE A 198 -3.41 -19.86 23.43
N ALA A 199 -3.76 -19.02 22.47
CA ALA A 199 -3.23 -19.09 21.13
C ALA A 199 -3.05 -17.68 20.55
N PHE A 200 -1.90 -17.46 19.95
CA PHE A 200 -1.55 -16.21 19.29
C PHE A 200 -1.28 -16.45 17.81
N GLY A 201 -1.65 -15.47 16.99
CA GLY A 201 -1.14 -15.28 15.65
C GLY A 201 -0.71 -13.83 15.49
N TYR A 202 0.44 -13.59 14.86
CA TYR A 202 0.95 -12.26 14.55
C TYR A 202 1.45 -12.16 13.11
N GLY A 203 1.09 -11.06 12.45
CA GLY A 203 1.65 -10.61 11.18
C GLY A 203 2.40 -9.28 11.35
N GLY A 204 3.36 -9.02 10.45
CA GLY A 204 4.21 -7.82 10.46
C GLY A 204 5.40 -7.88 11.44
N MET A 205 5.54 -8.98 12.18
CA MET A 205 6.62 -9.20 13.17
C MET A 205 7.73 -10.15 12.69
N ALA A 206 7.53 -10.85 11.57
CA ALA A 206 8.49 -11.80 11.01
C ALA A 206 8.32 -11.88 9.47
N PRO A 207 9.22 -12.58 8.74
CA PRO A 207 9.04 -12.84 7.31
C PRO A 207 7.84 -13.72 6.95
N THR A 208 7.18 -14.34 7.94
CA THR A 208 5.93 -15.08 7.80
C THR A 208 4.94 -14.65 8.87
N THR A 209 3.68 -15.07 8.75
CA THR A 209 2.76 -15.03 9.89
C THR A 209 3.16 -16.10 10.90
N VAL A 210 3.27 -15.73 12.18
CA VAL A 210 3.83 -16.59 13.23
C VAL A 210 2.87 -16.75 14.42
N PHE A 211 3.08 -17.79 15.21
CA PHE A 211 2.47 -18.00 16.53
C PHE A 211 3.53 -17.84 17.63
N CYS A 212 3.12 -17.85 18.90
CA CYS A 212 4.00 -17.56 20.03
C CYS A 212 4.14 -18.77 20.98
N PRO A 213 4.89 -19.83 20.61
CA PRO A 213 4.90 -21.08 21.35
C PRO A 213 5.39 -20.96 22.79
N GLN A 214 6.46 -20.19 23.04
CA GLN A 214 7.00 -20.04 24.39
C GLN A 214 6.01 -19.26 25.26
N THR A 215 5.39 -18.22 24.71
CA THR A 215 4.34 -17.45 25.38
C THR A 215 3.14 -18.33 25.70
N GLU A 216 2.67 -19.13 24.74
CA GLU A 216 1.55 -20.04 24.94
C GLU A 216 1.84 -21.04 26.08
N GLU A 217 3.02 -21.66 26.08
CA GLU A 217 3.44 -22.60 27.10
C GLU A 217 3.48 -21.98 28.50
N GLN A 218 4.07 -20.79 28.63
CA GLN A 218 4.27 -20.15 29.94
C GLN A 218 3.00 -19.58 30.56
N LEU A 219 2.01 -19.23 29.75
CA LEU A 219 0.73 -18.68 30.21
C LEU A 219 -0.29 -19.78 30.55
N VAL A 220 -0.20 -20.98 29.98
CA VAL A 220 -1.08 -22.10 30.35
C VAL A 220 -0.94 -22.43 31.84
N GLY A 221 -2.07 -22.64 32.50
CA GLY A 221 -2.18 -22.91 33.94
C GLY A 221 -2.10 -21.68 34.84
N LYS A 222 -1.78 -20.49 34.30
CA LYS A 222 -1.81 -19.22 35.06
C LYS A 222 -3.24 -18.73 35.24
N VAL A 223 -3.45 -17.95 36.29
CA VAL A 223 -4.74 -17.29 36.56
C VAL A 223 -4.87 -16.03 35.70
N TRP A 224 -6.07 -15.76 35.20
CA TRP A 224 -6.39 -14.56 34.42
C TRP A 224 -6.55 -13.34 35.33
N ASN A 225 -5.41 -12.75 35.74
CA ASN A 225 -5.34 -11.53 36.53
C ASN A 225 -4.13 -10.67 36.10
N GLU A 226 -3.92 -9.51 36.75
CA GLU A 226 -2.86 -8.56 36.35
C GLU A 226 -1.44 -9.14 36.46
N ASP A 227 -1.21 -10.11 37.34
CA ASP A 227 0.10 -10.76 37.52
C ASP A 227 0.54 -11.54 36.26
N LEU A 228 -0.40 -11.82 35.35
CA LEU A 228 -0.13 -12.43 34.05
C LEU A 228 0.63 -11.51 33.09
N LEU A 229 0.42 -10.19 33.19
CA LEU A 229 0.88 -9.23 32.17
C LEU A 229 2.41 -9.17 32.03
N PRO A 230 3.21 -9.05 33.11
CA PRO A 230 4.66 -9.02 32.99
C PRO A 230 5.22 -10.29 32.33
N LEU A 231 4.68 -11.46 32.70
CA LEU A 231 5.08 -12.74 32.13
C LEU A 231 4.74 -12.81 30.63
N ALA A 232 3.54 -12.37 30.24
CA ALA A 232 3.15 -12.34 28.84
C ALA A 232 4.04 -11.40 28.01
N TYR A 233 4.36 -10.22 28.54
CA TYR A 233 5.22 -9.26 27.83
C TYR A 233 6.64 -9.79 27.61
N GLU A 234 7.24 -10.40 28.65
CA GLU A 234 8.56 -11.00 28.55
C GLU A 234 8.63 -12.08 27.47
N PHE A 235 7.66 -12.99 27.44
CA PHE A 235 7.69 -14.11 26.50
C PHE A 235 7.22 -13.72 25.08
N LEU A 236 6.32 -12.73 24.95
CA LEU A 236 5.99 -12.16 23.64
C LEU A 236 7.21 -11.54 22.96
N GLU A 237 8.08 -10.89 23.73
CA GLU A 237 9.33 -10.33 23.21
C GLU A 237 10.31 -11.42 22.76
N LYS A 238 10.36 -12.56 23.47
CA LYS A 238 11.18 -13.72 23.09
C LYS A 238 10.68 -14.43 21.83
N ASP A 239 9.36 -14.55 21.67
CA ASP A 239 8.76 -15.17 20.47
C ASP A 239 8.73 -14.23 19.26
N LEU A 240 8.72 -12.91 19.47
CA LEU A 240 8.61 -11.90 18.41
C LEU A 240 9.83 -10.95 18.38
N PRO A 241 11.07 -11.47 18.26
CA PRO A 241 12.26 -10.65 18.20
C PRO A 241 12.28 -9.86 16.89
N LEU A 242 12.74 -8.60 16.95
CA LEU A 242 12.75 -7.72 15.78
C LEU A 242 14.03 -6.87 15.80
N SER A 243 14.91 -7.11 14.81
CA SER A 243 16.20 -6.43 14.68
C SER A 243 16.04 -4.98 14.22
N ASP A 244 17.00 -4.12 14.53
CA ASP A 244 16.95 -2.69 14.16
C ASP A 244 16.85 -2.45 12.64
N ASN A 245 17.42 -3.36 11.84
CA ASN A 245 17.41 -3.29 10.38
C ASN A 245 16.25 -4.06 9.73
N ALA A 246 15.23 -4.45 10.51
CA ALA A 246 14.13 -5.24 9.97
C ALA A 246 13.34 -4.44 8.91
N PRO A 247 13.01 -5.07 7.76
CA PRO A 247 12.22 -4.43 6.71
C PRO A 247 10.92 -3.82 7.25
N GLY A 248 10.56 -2.65 6.72
CA GLY A 248 9.40 -1.87 7.16
C GLY A 248 9.68 -0.87 8.30
N GLY A 249 10.84 -0.94 8.96
CA GLY A 249 11.24 0.00 10.01
C GLY A 249 10.28 0.00 11.21
N MET A 250 10.08 1.16 11.85
CA MET A 250 9.13 1.33 12.98
C MET A 250 9.31 0.29 14.11
N ILE A 251 10.57 -0.07 14.41
CA ILE A 251 10.91 -1.24 15.23
C ILE A 251 10.29 -1.15 16.63
N GLN A 252 10.51 -0.03 17.32
CA GLN A 252 9.95 0.21 18.65
C GLN A 252 8.42 0.21 18.61
N PHE A 253 7.82 0.87 17.63
CA PHE A 253 6.36 0.92 17.49
C PHE A 253 5.76 -0.47 17.28
N ARG A 254 6.36 -1.30 16.41
CA ARG A 254 5.93 -2.68 16.18
C ARG A 254 6.01 -3.53 17.45
N ARG A 255 7.11 -3.45 18.19
CA ARG A 255 7.28 -4.17 19.48
C ARG A 255 6.25 -3.72 20.52
N THR A 256 5.97 -2.43 20.62
CA THR A 256 4.93 -1.92 21.54
C THR A 256 3.52 -2.38 21.15
N LEU A 257 3.23 -2.53 19.85
CA LEU A 257 1.91 -2.99 19.40
C LEU A 257 1.62 -4.43 19.81
N THR A 258 2.62 -5.32 19.89
CA THR A 258 2.37 -6.73 20.25
C THR A 258 1.85 -6.85 21.68
N THR A 259 2.50 -6.16 22.62
CA THR A 259 2.08 -6.12 24.03
C THR A 259 0.81 -5.30 24.23
N SER A 260 0.64 -4.21 23.48
CA SER A 260 -0.59 -3.40 23.53
C SER A 260 -1.81 -4.18 23.05
N PHE A 261 -1.69 -4.99 22.00
CA PHE A 261 -2.78 -5.86 21.55
C PHE A 261 -3.14 -6.91 22.60
N PHE A 262 -2.14 -7.52 23.24
CA PHE A 262 -2.41 -8.45 24.34
C PHE A 262 -3.06 -7.76 25.54
N TYR A 263 -2.62 -6.55 25.92
CA TYR A 263 -3.26 -5.79 27.01
C TYR A 263 -4.72 -5.44 26.69
N LYS A 264 -5.02 -4.99 25.47
CA LYS A 264 -6.41 -4.76 25.04
C LYS A 264 -7.24 -6.04 25.09
N PHE A 265 -6.64 -7.18 24.73
CA PHE A 265 -7.31 -8.48 24.81
C PHE A 265 -7.57 -8.88 26.27
N PHE A 266 -6.57 -8.69 27.13
CA PHE A 266 -6.67 -8.89 28.58
C PHE A 266 -7.87 -8.12 29.15
N LEU A 267 -7.92 -6.80 28.93
CA LEU A 267 -9.02 -5.96 29.38
C LEU A 267 -10.38 -6.39 28.82
N ARG A 268 -10.43 -6.82 27.56
CA ARG A 268 -11.68 -7.27 26.92
C ARG A 268 -12.25 -8.52 27.59
N VAL A 269 -11.43 -9.52 27.86
CA VAL A 269 -11.86 -10.75 28.55
C VAL A 269 -12.17 -10.46 30.02
N THR A 270 -11.31 -9.69 30.70
CA THR A 270 -11.52 -9.28 32.09
C THR A 270 -12.82 -8.49 32.25
N ASN A 271 -13.20 -7.62 31.31
CA ASN A 271 -14.48 -6.92 31.37
C ASN A 271 -15.70 -7.83 31.21
N GLN A 272 -15.56 -8.96 30.50
CA GLN A 272 -16.64 -9.94 30.35
C GLN A 272 -16.80 -10.83 31.59
N LEU A 273 -15.69 -11.18 32.26
CA LEU A 273 -15.69 -12.04 33.44
C LEU A 273 -15.83 -11.29 34.76
N TYR A 274 -15.17 -10.14 34.84
CA TYR A 274 -14.96 -9.33 36.05
C TYR A 274 -15.13 -7.83 35.74
N PRO A 275 -16.33 -7.38 35.33
CA PRO A 275 -16.56 -5.98 34.93
C PRO A 275 -16.22 -4.96 36.04
N ASP A 276 -16.29 -5.38 37.31
CA ASP A 276 -15.95 -4.56 38.47
C ASP A 276 -14.43 -4.42 38.71
N LYS A 277 -13.61 -5.28 38.10
CA LYS A 277 -12.14 -5.20 38.16
C LYS A 277 -11.54 -4.26 37.09
N ILE A 278 -12.36 -3.60 36.27
CA ILE A 278 -11.90 -2.68 35.22
C ILE A 278 -12.19 -1.23 35.62
N SER A 279 -11.15 -0.40 35.67
CA SER A 279 -11.31 1.02 35.99
C SER A 279 -12.05 1.79 34.88
N ALA A 280 -12.65 2.94 35.22
CA ALA A 280 -13.35 3.78 34.25
C ALA A 280 -12.44 4.26 33.10
N LYS A 281 -11.14 4.43 33.36
CA LYS A 281 -10.15 4.85 32.35
C LYS A 281 -9.87 3.71 31.35
N GLU A 282 -9.72 2.49 31.84
CA GLU A 282 -9.42 1.31 31.03
C GLU A 282 -10.59 0.88 30.14
N LYS A 283 -11.83 1.17 30.54
CA LYS A 283 -13.02 0.88 29.70
C LYS A 283 -12.92 1.49 28.30
N SER A 284 -12.23 2.61 28.14
CA SER A 284 -12.03 3.26 26.83
C SER A 284 -11.15 2.44 25.87
N ALA A 285 -10.32 1.52 26.38
CA ALA A 285 -9.42 0.70 25.57
C ALA A 285 -10.12 -0.54 24.97
N ILE A 286 -11.32 -0.89 25.42
CA ILE A 286 -11.99 -2.14 25.04
C ILE A 286 -12.77 -2.03 23.72
N PRO A 287 -13.60 -0.99 23.49
CA PRO A 287 -14.45 -0.91 22.30
C PRO A 287 -13.65 -0.87 21.00
N ASP A 288 -14.21 -1.47 19.97
CA ASP A 288 -13.70 -1.34 18.61
C ASP A 288 -14.07 0.04 18.05
N PHE A 289 -13.24 0.56 17.15
CA PHE A 289 -13.49 1.86 16.56
C PHE A 289 -14.76 1.83 15.68
N HIS A 290 -15.63 2.81 15.87
CA HIS A 290 -16.78 3.07 15.01
C HIS A 290 -16.71 4.52 14.54
N ARG A 291 -16.91 4.74 13.24
CA ARG A 291 -17.01 6.09 12.67
C ARG A 291 -18.48 6.35 12.40
N ASP A 292 -19.03 7.34 13.08
CA ASP A 292 -20.39 7.81 12.81
C ASP A 292 -20.49 8.42 11.41
N VAL A 293 -21.72 8.55 10.92
CA VAL A 293 -21.99 9.25 9.66
C VAL A 293 -21.43 10.67 9.76
N SER A 294 -20.68 11.08 8.72
CA SER A 294 -20.07 12.42 8.69
C SER A 294 -21.14 13.46 8.32
N HIS A 295 -21.15 14.59 9.04
CA HIS A 295 -22.08 15.70 8.84
C HIS A 295 -21.30 17.01 8.78
N GLY A 296 -21.79 18.00 8.04
CA GLY A 296 -21.17 19.32 7.94
C GLY A 296 -22.19 20.42 7.66
N ILE A 297 -21.91 21.63 8.13
CA ILE A 297 -22.74 22.83 7.92
C ILE A 297 -21.89 23.83 7.13
N GLN A 298 -22.46 24.38 6.05
CA GLN A 298 -21.83 25.44 5.27
C GLN A 298 -22.63 26.74 5.44
N VAL A 299 -21.94 27.82 5.82
CA VAL A 299 -22.53 29.15 5.96
C VAL A 299 -21.73 30.10 5.08
N TYR A 300 -22.39 30.75 4.13
CA TYR A 300 -21.79 31.72 3.22
C TYR A 300 -22.79 32.81 2.87
N GLN A 301 -22.28 33.98 2.48
CA GLN A 301 -23.09 35.12 2.06
C GLN A 301 -23.33 35.08 0.55
N THR A 302 -24.54 35.44 0.13
CA THR A 302 -24.93 35.59 -1.28
C THR A 302 -25.56 36.96 -1.53
N ASN A 303 -25.50 37.44 -2.77
CA ASN A 303 -26.10 38.69 -3.22
C ASN A 303 -26.63 38.53 -4.66
N GLU A 304 -27.96 38.42 -4.79
CA GLU A 304 -28.62 38.23 -6.08
C GLU A 304 -28.48 39.41 -7.05
N SER A 305 -28.26 40.63 -6.54
CA SER A 305 -28.12 41.82 -7.40
C SER A 305 -26.90 41.78 -8.33
N VAL A 306 -25.89 40.95 -8.00
CA VAL A 306 -24.66 40.76 -8.80
C VAL A 306 -24.55 39.33 -9.35
N ALA A 307 -25.69 38.64 -9.53
CA ALA A 307 -25.71 37.30 -10.06
C ALA A 307 -24.97 37.22 -11.42
N PRO A 308 -24.14 36.19 -11.65
CA PRO A 308 -23.95 34.98 -10.82
C PRO A 308 -22.77 35.03 -9.82
N ILE A 309 -22.09 36.17 -9.62
CA ILE A 309 -20.76 36.25 -8.98
C ILE A 309 -20.69 35.65 -7.58
N THR A 310 -21.74 35.84 -6.76
CA THR A 310 -21.78 35.39 -5.36
C THR A 310 -22.65 34.15 -5.15
N LEU A 311 -23.24 33.62 -6.23
CA LEU A 311 -24.12 32.47 -6.15
C LEU A 311 -23.29 31.17 -6.16
N PRO A 312 -23.75 30.11 -5.47
CA PRO A 312 -23.08 28.80 -5.44
C PRO A 312 -23.33 28.04 -6.75
N ILE A 313 -22.79 28.55 -7.85
CA ILE A 313 -22.97 27.94 -9.18
C ILE A 313 -22.22 26.61 -9.25
N VAL A 314 -22.91 25.58 -9.72
CA VAL A 314 -22.34 24.25 -9.93
C VAL A 314 -21.21 24.34 -10.95
N HIS A 315 -20.10 23.63 -10.70
CA HIS A 315 -18.99 23.53 -11.63
C HIS A 315 -19.47 23.11 -13.03
N ALA A 316 -19.15 23.90 -14.06
CA ALA A 316 -19.69 23.73 -15.42
C ALA A 316 -19.40 22.35 -16.06
N GLY A 317 -18.36 21.66 -15.61
CA GLY A 317 -18.00 20.30 -16.07
C GLY A 317 -18.60 19.16 -15.24
N ALA A 318 -19.29 19.43 -14.12
CA ALA A 318 -19.68 18.43 -13.14
C ALA A 318 -20.52 17.29 -13.73
N HIS A 319 -21.54 17.62 -14.52
CA HIS A 319 -22.42 16.62 -15.13
C HIS A 319 -21.65 15.66 -16.05
N LYS A 320 -20.68 16.16 -16.81
CA LYS A 320 -19.85 15.32 -17.68
C LYS A 320 -18.86 14.46 -16.88
N GLN A 321 -18.39 14.95 -15.74
CA GLN A 321 -17.48 14.21 -14.87
C GLN A 321 -18.17 13.01 -14.24
N VAL A 322 -19.41 13.18 -13.76
CA VAL A 322 -20.16 12.09 -13.12
C VAL A 322 -20.72 11.07 -14.10
N THR A 323 -20.84 11.40 -15.39
CA THR A 323 -21.27 10.48 -16.46
C THR A 323 -20.09 9.82 -17.19
N GLY A 324 -18.84 10.26 -16.96
CA GLY A 324 -17.67 9.80 -17.70
C GLY A 324 -17.51 10.41 -19.10
N GLU A 325 -18.30 11.45 -19.44
CA GLU A 325 -18.24 12.14 -20.74
C GLU A 325 -17.18 13.27 -20.77
N ALA A 326 -16.59 13.60 -19.62
CA ALA A 326 -15.54 14.61 -19.54
C ALA A 326 -14.20 14.03 -20.01
N LEU A 327 -13.81 14.32 -21.25
CA LEU A 327 -12.54 13.86 -21.81
C LEU A 327 -11.28 14.45 -21.11
N TYR A 328 -10.44 13.59 -20.59
CA TYR A 328 -9.08 13.88 -20.13
C TYR A 328 -8.07 13.60 -21.26
N THR A 329 -6.78 13.77 -20.99
CA THR A 329 -5.76 13.70 -22.05
C THR A 329 -5.67 12.29 -22.64
N ASP A 330 -5.67 11.26 -21.78
CA ASP A 330 -5.55 9.85 -22.18
C ASP A 330 -6.84 9.30 -22.83
N ASP A 331 -7.98 9.98 -22.64
CA ASP A 331 -9.24 9.62 -23.31
C ASP A 331 -9.22 9.95 -24.82
N MET A 332 -8.19 10.67 -25.28
CA MET A 332 -8.05 11.07 -26.68
C MET A 332 -7.36 9.97 -27.50
N THR A 333 -8.11 9.29 -28.37
CA THR A 333 -7.57 8.25 -29.26
C THR A 333 -7.06 8.82 -30.59
N ARG A 334 -5.99 8.22 -31.12
CA ARG A 334 -5.45 8.51 -32.45
C ARG A 334 -5.00 7.24 -33.13
N GLU A 335 -5.36 7.09 -34.42
CA GLU A 335 -4.84 6.00 -35.24
C GLU A 335 -3.33 6.13 -35.40
N ASN A 336 -2.64 4.99 -35.37
CA ASN A 336 -1.17 4.89 -35.50
C ASN A 336 -0.38 5.67 -34.43
N ALA A 337 -1.00 5.98 -33.28
CA ALA A 337 -0.26 6.52 -32.15
C ALA A 337 0.70 5.47 -31.59
N VAL A 338 1.92 5.92 -31.29
CA VAL A 338 2.95 5.13 -30.59
C VAL A 338 3.01 5.58 -29.14
N HIS A 339 3.54 4.71 -28.28
CA HIS A 339 3.54 4.87 -26.84
C HIS A 339 4.98 4.91 -26.32
N GLY A 340 5.24 5.85 -25.42
CA GLY A 340 6.55 6.06 -24.81
C GLY A 340 6.65 5.46 -23.41
N ALA A 341 7.77 4.82 -23.10
CA ALA A 341 8.12 4.41 -21.74
C ALA A 341 9.55 4.85 -21.43
N PHE A 342 9.72 5.58 -20.32
CA PHE A 342 11.05 6.04 -19.90
C PHE A 342 11.91 4.87 -19.44
N VAL A 343 13.19 4.93 -19.82
CA VAL A 343 14.26 4.16 -19.18
C VAL A 343 14.86 5.06 -18.12
N CYS A 344 14.72 4.70 -16.86
CA CYS A 344 15.12 5.55 -15.74
C CYS A 344 16.36 5.05 -15.01
N SER A 345 17.07 5.96 -14.36
CA SER A 345 18.21 5.65 -13.50
C SER A 345 17.83 4.75 -12.33
N THR A 346 18.61 3.70 -12.10
CA THR A 346 18.52 2.86 -10.89
C THR A 346 19.48 3.32 -9.79
N LYS A 347 20.21 4.42 -9.98
CA LYS A 347 21.22 4.95 -9.05
C LYS A 347 20.88 6.40 -8.67
N ALA A 348 21.16 6.76 -7.42
CA ALA A 348 20.91 8.11 -6.93
C ALA A 348 21.92 9.12 -7.47
N HIS A 349 23.20 8.75 -7.58
CA HIS A 349 24.23 9.57 -8.22
C HIS A 349 25.28 8.66 -8.84
N ALA A 350 25.47 8.73 -10.16
CA ALA A 350 26.41 7.86 -10.86
C ALA A 350 26.79 8.39 -12.25
N ARG A 351 27.98 8.02 -12.74
CA ARG A 351 28.35 8.20 -14.14
C ARG A 351 27.76 7.06 -14.98
N ILE A 352 27.17 7.40 -16.12
CA ILE A 352 26.73 6.44 -17.13
C ILE A 352 27.97 5.99 -17.92
N VAL A 353 28.37 4.73 -17.75
CA VAL A 353 29.51 4.15 -18.47
C VAL A 353 29.08 3.70 -19.87
N SER A 354 27.92 3.04 -19.96
CA SER A 354 27.36 2.58 -21.23
C SER A 354 25.87 2.28 -21.12
N ILE A 355 25.18 2.35 -22.26
CA ILE A 355 23.77 1.97 -22.42
C ILE A 355 23.69 0.97 -23.58
N ASP A 356 23.14 -0.20 -23.32
CA ASP A 356 22.88 -1.25 -24.31
C ASP A 356 21.36 -1.51 -24.39
N ALA A 357 20.79 -1.16 -25.55
CA ALA A 357 19.37 -1.31 -25.85
C ALA A 357 19.11 -2.39 -26.92
N SER A 358 20.09 -3.24 -27.25
CA SER A 358 19.97 -4.25 -28.30
C SER A 358 18.73 -5.15 -28.14
N ASP A 359 18.58 -5.78 -26.97
CA ASP A 359 17.43 -6.65 -26.67
C ASP A 359 16.08 -5.89 -26.70
N ALA A 360 16.09 -4.61 -26.30
CA ALA A 360 14.90 -3.77 -26.32
C ALA A 360 14.48 -3.42 -27.76
N LEU A 361 15.43 -3.12 -28.63
CA LEU A 361 15.17 -2.78 -30.04
C LEU A 361 14.67 -3.97 -30.87
N GLU A 362 15.04 -5.19 -30.49
CA GLU A 362 14.52 -6.42 -31.11
C GLU A 362 13.16 -6.84 -30.53
N TYR A 363 12.70 -6.21 -29.45
CA TYR A 363 11.43 -6.53 -28.85
C TYR A 363 10.27 -6.15 -29.78
N ARG A 364 9.26 -7.02 -29.84
CA ARG A 364 8.11 -6.85 -30.75
C ARG A 364 7.45 -5.48 -30.57
N GLY A 365 7.07 -4.86 -31.69
CA GLY A 365 6.35 -3.58 -31.69
C GLY A 365 7.20 -2.36 -31.33
N VAL A 366 8.47 -2.53 -30.95
CA VAL A 366 9.38 -1.40 -30.69
C VAL A 366 9.72 -0.70 -32.01
N VAL A 367 9.59 0.62 -31.98
CA VAL A 367 9.88 1.53 -33.10
C VAL A 367 11.28 2.13 -32.95
N GLY A 368 11.71 2.41 -31.72
CA GLY A 368 13.04 2.94 -31.45
C GLY A 368 13.31 3.24 -29.98
N PHE A 369 14.58 3.54 -29.69
CA PHE A 369 15.06 4.03 -28.41
C PHE A 369 15.74 5.38 -28.64
N PHE A 370 15.33 6.40 -27.89
CA PHE A 370 15.86 7.75 -28.02
C PHE A 370 16.47 8.21 -26.70
N THR A 371 17.64 8.85 -26.80
CA THR A 371 18.47 9.32 -25.68
C THR A 371 18.76 10.81 -25.84
N GLY A 372 19.55 11.38 -24.93
CA GLY A 372 20.02 12.77 -25.06
C GLY A 372 20.77 13.06 -26.38
N LYS A 373 21.31 12.03 -27.05
CA LYS A 373 22.01 12.16 -28.35
C LYS A 373 21.07 12.40 -29.53
N ASP A 374 19.79 12.07 -29.38
CA ASP A 374 18.77 12.15 -30.43
C ASP A 374 18.01 13.48 -30.39
N ILE A 375 18.32 14.35 -29.42
CA ILE A 375 17.70 15.67 -29.25
C ILE A 375 18.27 16.63 -30.31
N PRO A 376 17.44 17.18 -31.21
CA PRO A 376 17.91 18.02 -32.32
C PRO A 376 18.21 19.46 -31.92
N GLY A 377 17.61 19.93 -30.82
CA GLY A 377 17.85 21.25 -30.24
C GLY A 377 18.80 21.18 -29.06
N ALA A 378 18.31 21.61 -27.90
CA ALA A 378 19.07 21.72 -26.67
C ALA A 378 18.50 20.81 -25.58
N ASN A 379 19.37 20.16 -24.81
CA ASN A 379 19.00 19.16 -23.82
C ASN A 379 18.85 19.76 -22.41
N GLU A 380 19.14 21.05 -22.23
CA GLU A 380 18.99 21.73 -20.95
C GLU A 380 17.52 22.07 -20.66
N LEU A 381 17.08 21.78 -19.43
CA LEU A 381 15.77 22.16 -18.94
C LEU A 381 15.88 23.25 -17.87
N GLY A 382 14.73 23.84 -17.54
CA GLY A 382 14.59 24.67 -16.36
C GLY A 382 13.51 25.74 -16.50
N PRO A 383 12.75 26.02 -15.42
CA PRO A 383 11.56 26.83 -15.47
C PRO A 383 11.87 28.31 -15.66
N VAL A 384 12.94 28.80 -15.03
CA VAL A 384 13.33 30.21 -15.01
C VAL A 384 14.73 30.37 -15.57
N ILE A 385 15.71 29.72 -14.95
CA ILE A 385 17.07 29.52 -15.46
C ILE A 385 17.12 28.10 -16.02
N ARG A 386 17.94 27.87 -17.04
CA ARG A 386 18.15 26.54 -17.64
C ARG A 386 19.30 25.82 -16.94
N ASP A 387 19.17 25.70 -15.64
CA ASP A 387 20.13 25.13 -14.69
C ASP A 387 19.60 23.85 -14.03
N GLU A 388 18.43 23.36 -14.46
CA GLU A 388 17.92 22.07 -14.03
C GLU A 388 18.61 20.91 -14.77
N GLU A 389 18.28 19.70 -14.33
CA GLU A 389 18.74 18.46 -14.96
C GLU A 389 18.34 18.39 -16.44
N PRO A 390 19.21 17.81 -17.30
CA PRO A 390 18.90 17.63 -18.72
C PRO A 390 17.65 16.75 -18.91
N LEU A 391 16.97 16.90 -20.05
CA LEU A 391 15.82 16.04 -20.38
C LEU A 391 16.21 14.56 -20.35
N PHE A 392 17.35 14.24 -20.95
CA PHE A 392 17.99 12.93 -20.88
C PHE A 392 19.49 13.10 -20.61
N PRO A 393 20.01 12.79 -19.40
CA PRO A 393 21.43 12.91 -19.10
C PRO A 393 22.27 11.99 -19.98
N VAL A 394 23.40 12.52 -20.46
CA VAL A 394 24.34 11.78 -21.30
C VAL A 394 25.45 11.14 -20.47
N ASP A 395 25.95 11.85 -19.46
CA ASP A 395 27.17 11.44 -18.73
C ASP A 395 26.91 11.04 -17.28
N VAL A 396 26.07 11.79 -16.55
CA VAL A 396 25.87 11.62 -15.11
C VAL A 396 24.39 11.67 -14.78
N VAL A 397 23.93 10.71 -13.97
CA VAL A 397 22.61 10.72 -13.34
C VAL A 397 22.74 11.26 -11.92
N THR A 398 21.82 12.12 -11.51
CA THR A 398 21.83 12.87 -10.25
C THR A 398 20.65 12.56 -9.34
N ALA A 399 19.72 11.72 -9.80
CA ALA A 399 18.62 11.21 -8.99
C ALA A 399 18.21 9.79 -9.38
N MET A 400 17.67 9.05 -8.41
CA MET A 400 16.99 7.79 -8.69
C MET A 400 15.71 8.08 -9.48
N ASN A 401 15.42 7.23 -10.47
CA ASN A 401 14.32 7.38 -11.43
C ASN A 401 14.42 8.57 -12.42
N GLN A 402 15.56 9.26 -12.48
CA GLN A 402 15.81 10.26 -13.52
C GLN A 402 15.73 9.61 -14.92
N PRO A 403 14.91 10.10 -15.86
CA PRO A 403 14.82 9.54 -17.21
C PRO A 403 16.13 9.68 -17.96
N ILE A 404 16.68 8.58 -18.51
CA ILE A 404 17.92 8.51 -19.30
C ILE A 404 17.62 8.45 -20.80
N GLY A 405 16.44 7.96 -21.15
CA GLY A 405 15.94 7.87 -22.51
C GLY A 405 14.50 7.38 -22.53
N ILE A 406 13.97 7.14 -23.72
CA ILE A 406 12.60 6.69 -23.92
C ILE A 406 12.53 5.62 -25.01
N ILE A 407 11.89 4.50 -24.68
CA ILE A 407 11.48 3.49 -25.64
C ILE A 407 10.14 3.89 -26.24
N VAL A 408 10.02 3.77 -27.56
CA VAL A 408 8.78 4.01 -28.29
C VAL A 408 8.32 2.71 -28.95
N ALA A 409 7.05 2.32 -28.73
CA ALA A 409 6.46 1.11 -29.30
C ALA A 409 5.01 1.32 -29.77
N ASP A 410 4.47 0.33 -30.48
CA ASP A 410 3.08 0.33 -30.97
C ASP A 410 2.01 0.30 -29.87
N THR A 411 2.35 -0.22 -28.68
CA THR A 411 1.46 -0.36 -27.53
C THR A 411 2.18 0.05 -26.25
N GLN A 412 1.41 0.50 -25.25
CA GLN A 412 1.96 0.86 -23.95
C GLN A 412 2.67 -0.32 -23.29
N GLU A 413 2.09 -1.52 -23.37
CA GLU A 413 2.65 -2.73 -22.78
C GLU A 413 3.99 -3.09 -23.40
N ASN A 414 4.12 -3.06 -24.74
CA ASN A 414 5.39 -3.35 -25.40
C ASN A 414 6.45 -2.30 -25.04
N ALA A 415 6.08 -1.01 -24.97
CA ALA A 415 7.02 0.05 -24.56
C ALA A 415 7.53 -0.18 -23.13
N CYS A 416 6.64 -0.45 -22.18
CA CYS A 416 7.02 -0.73 -20.79
C CYS A 416 7.90 -1.98 -20.66
N GLU A 417 7.55 -3.08 -21.32
CA GLU A 417 8.34 -4.33 -21.24
C GLU A 417 9.72 -4.17 -21.89
N ALA A 418 9.81 -3.49 -23.03
CA ALA A 418 11.07 -3.23 -23.71
C ALA A 418 11.98 -2.26 -22.93
N ALA A 419 11.42 -1.27 -22.24
CA ALA A 419 12.20 -0.36 -21.38
C ALA A 419 12.98 -1.10 -20.28
N LEU A 420 12.44 -2.21 -19.77
CA LEU A 420 13.10 -3.05 -18.75
C LEU A 420 14.27 -3.88 -19.32
N LEU A 421 14.38 -4.02 -20.64
CA LEU A 421 15.44 -4.76 -21.30
C LEU A 421 16.69 -3.90 -21.56
N VAL A 422 16.58 -2.57 -21.42
CA VAL A 422 17.71 -1.65 -21.61
C VAL A 422 18.68 -1.80 -20.43
N ARG A 423 19.92 -2.19 -20.74
CA ARG A 423 20.99 -2.38 -19.75
C ARG A 423 21.82 -1.11 -19.65
N VAL A 424 21.87 -0.54 -18.45
CA VAL A 424 22.72 0.63 -18.15
C VAL A 424 23.82 0.23 -17.17
N VAL A 425 25.06 0.55 -17.52
CA VAL A 425 26.23 0.32 -16.66
C VAL A 425 26.60 1.63 -15.99
N TYR A 426 26.73 1.60 -14.67
CA TYR A 426 27.00 2.77 -13.83
C TYR A 426 28.34 2.65 -13.10
N GLU A 427 28.98 3.79 -12.89
CA GLU A 427 30.03 3.99 -11.88
C GLU A 427 29.46 4.91 -10.79
N GLU A 428 29.21 4.38 -9.59
CA GLU A 428 28.57 5.13 -8.51
C GLU A 428 29.45 6.28 -8.00
N LEU A 429 28.81 7.42 -7.73
CA LEU A 429 29.45 8.63 -7.23
C LEU A 429 28.96 8.94 -5.80
N PRO A 430 29.73 9.71 -5.00
CA PRO A 430 29.30 10.11 -3.66
C PRO A 430 27.96 10.82 -3.69
N VAL A 431 27.04 10.46 -2.79
CA VAL A 431 25.66 10.97 -2.81
C VAL A 431 25.27 11.61 -1.48
N ASN A 432 24.58 12.74 -1.56
CA ASN A 432 23.95 13.42 -0.42
C ASN A 432 22.44 13.33 -0.58
N ILE A 433 21.76 12.73 0.40
CA ILE A 433 20.29 12.49 0.35
C ILE A 433 19.54 13.33 1.39
N THR A 434 20.15 13.62 2.54
CA THR A 434 19.50 14.32 3.65
C THR A 434 19.83 15.80 3.68
N ILE A 435 18.98 16.60 4.32
CA ILE A 435 19.22 18.03 4.54
C ILE A 435 20.50 18.22 5.37
N GLU A 436 20.70 17.38 6.38
CA GLU A 436 21.89 17.41 7.24
C GLU A 436 23.16 17.14 6.43
N GLY A 437 23.14 16.14 5.53
CA GLY A 437 24.28 15.85 4.66
C GLY A 437 24.56 16.97 3.66
N ALA A 438 23.53 17.64 3.15
CA ALA A 438 23.69 18.83 2.30
C ALA A 438 24.32 20.01 3.08
N ILE A 439 23.93 20.19 4.35
CA ILE A 439 24.53 21.21 5.23
C ILE A 439 26.00 20.90 5.51
N GLU A 440 26.32 19.65 5.87
CA GLU A 440 27.69 19.20 6.17
C GLU A 440 28.65 19.34 4.98
N THR A 441 28.12 19.25 3.76
CA THR A 441 28.91 19.33 2.51
C THR A 441 28.79 20.67 1.81
N GLU A 442 28.11 21.65 2.41
CA GLU A 442 27.85 22.98 1.86
C GLU A 442 27.22 22.95 0.44
N SER A 443 26.34 21.99 0.19
CA SER A 443 25.72 21.72 -1.11
C SER A 443 24.36 22.43 -1.24
N TYR A 444 24.37 23.72 -1.61
CA TYR A 444 23.18 24.57 -1.70
C TYR A 444 22.87 25.06 -3.13
N TYR A 445 21.64 25.52 -3.35
CA TYR A 445 21.29 26.35 -4.50
C TYR A 445 21.46 27.83 -4.14
N ASP A 446 22.22 28.58 -4.94
CA ASP A 446 22.46 30.00 -4.73
C ASP A 446 21.39 30.89 -5.39
N PRO A 447 21.09 32.07 -4.83
CA PRO A 447 21.60 32.59 -3.55
C PRO A 447 20.81 32.05 -2.35
N ILE A 448 21.47 31.92 -1.18
CA ILE A 448 20.79 31.70 0.10
C ILE A 448 20.02 32.99 0.47
N ILE A 449 18.69 32.87 0.63
CA ILE A 449 17.80 34.01 0.91
C ILE A 449 17.41 34.00 2.39
N GLY A 450 17.58 35.13 3.08
CA GLY A 450 17.12 35.35 4.45
C GLY A 450 16.43 36.71 4.60
N ILE A 451 15.51 36.81 5.55
CA ILE A 451 14.81 38.06 5.91
C ILE A 451 15.13 38.35 7.37
N VAL A 452 15.72 39.52 7.62
CA VAL A 452 16.02 40.03 8.98
C VAL A 452 15.33 41.39 9.12
N ASP A 453 14.61 41.56 10.22
CA ASP A 453 13.95 42.82 10.58
C ASP A 453 14.27 43.18 12.04
N GLY A 454 14.80 44.38 12.25
CA GLY A 454 15.25 44.86 13.57
C GLY A 454 16.59 44.30 14.06
N ASP A 455 16.83 44.45 15.37
CA ASP A 455 18.01 43.99 16.11
C ASP A 455 17.61 42.80 16.98
N VAL A 456 17.77 41.60 16.43
CA VAL A 456 17.30 40.35 17.04
C VAL A 456 18.12 40.02 18.29
N GLU A 457 19.42 40.27 18.26
CA GLU A 457 20.35 40.03 19.37
C GLU A 457 19.95 40.83 20.61
N LYS A 458 19.72 42.14 20.45
CA LYS A 458 19.26 42.99 21.55
C LYS A 458 17.89 42.59 22.08
N ALA A 459 16.99 42.16 21.20
CA ALA A 459 15.67 41.69 21.60
C ALA A 459 15.78 40.40 22.45
N LEU A 460 16.64 39.46 22.06
CA LEU A 460 16.90 38.22 22.80
C LEU A 460 17.48 38.48 24.20
N GLU A 461 18.40 39.45 24.34
CA GLU A 461 18.96 39.84 25.64
C GLU A 461 17.91 40.39 26.62
N GLN A 462 16.82 40.97 26.10
CA GLN A 462 15.76 41.59 26.89
C GLN A 462 14.60 40.64 27.21
N CYS A 463 14.60 39.44 26.65
CA CYS A 463 13.54 38.46 26.84
C CYS A 463 13.65 37.75 28.20
N ASP A 464 12.52 37.56 28.88
CA ASP A 464 12.46 36.81 30.15
C ASP A 464 12.80 35.32 29.97
N HIS A 465 12.48 34.75 28.80
CA HIS A 465 12.74 33.36 28.45
C HIS A 465 13.16 33.22 26.98
N VAL A 466 14.11 32.33 26.74
CA VAL A 466 14.54 31.91 25.40
C VAL A 466 14.32 30.41 25.28
N ILE A 467 13.59 30.00 24.25
CA ILE A 467 13.34 28.59 23.93
C ILE A 467 14.00 28.29 22.60
N SER A 468 14.75 27.20 22.55
CA SER A 468 15.43 26.72 21.34
C SER A 468 15.02 25.28 21.09
N GLY A 469 14.91 24.93 19.81
CA GLY A 469 14.57 23.59 19.38
C GLY A 469 14.59 23.49 17.86
N GLU A 470 14.42 22.26 17.37
CA GLU A 470 14.41 21.93 15.95
C GLU A 470 13.09 21.27 15.60
N MET A 471 12.65 21.46 14.36
CA MET A 471 11.46 20.85 13.79
C MET A 471 11.79 20.40 12.38
N SER A 472 11.36 19.19 12.03
CA SER A 472 11.35 18.71 10.65
C SER A 472 9.92 18.52 10.16
N SER A 473 9.72 18.70 8.86
CA SER A 473 8.48 18.37 8.17
C SER A 473 8.80 17.41 7.03
N GLY A 474 8.02 16.33 6.93
CA GLY A 474 8.16 15.38 5.83
C GLY A 474 7.71 15.97 4.49
N ALA A 475 8.08 15.27 3.42
CA ALA A 475 7.62 15.57 2.06
C ALA A 475 6.15 15.20 1.85
N GLN A 476 5.56 15.72 0.78
CA GLN A 476 4.19 15.44 0.35
C GLN A 476 4.15 15.15 -1.14
N ASP A 477 3.45 14.07 -1.53
CA ASP A 477 3.14 13.79 -2.93
C ASP A 477 1.83 14.49 -3.33
N HIS A 478 1.76 14.98 -4.56
CA HIS A 478 0.58 15.68 -5.08
C HIS A 478 -0.65 14.78 -5.22
N PHE A 479 -0.43 13.51 -5.57
CA PHE A 479 -1.44 12.47 -5.71
C PHE A 479 -2.65 12.88 -6.57
N TYR A 480 -2.42 13.63 -7.65
CA TYR A 480 -3.45 13.89 -8.66
C TYR A 480 -3.92 12.56 -9.29
N LEU A 481 -5.23 12.42 -9.51
CA LEU A 481 -5.81 11.16 -9.96
C LEU A 481 -5.57 10.88 -11.45
N GLU A 482 -5.36 11.92 -12.25
CA GLU A 482 -4.82 11.79 -13.61
C GLU A 482 -3.30 11.96 -13.53
N PRO A 483 -2.47 10.92 -13.79
CA PRO A 483 -1.02 11.08 -13.88
C PRO A 483 -0.58 12.05 -14.98
N HIS A 484 0.71 12.39 -15.00
CA HIS A 484 1.28 13.14 -16.13
C HIS A 484 0.99 12.43 -17.46
N THR A 485 0.39 13.14 -18.40
CA THR A 485 -0.06 12.60 -19.68
C THR A 485 0.08 13.67 -20.76
N THR A 486 0.72 13.30 -21.88
CA THR A 486 0.89 14.15 -23.05
C THR A 486 0.69 13.35 -24.32
N LEU A 487 -0.16 13.85 -25.22
CA LEU A 487 -0.31 13.38 -26.60
C LEU A 487 0.30 14.41 -27.56
N ALA A 488 1.37 14.04 -28.23
CA ALA A 488 2.04 14.88 -29.23
C ALA A 488 1.68 14.44 -30.64
N ILE A 489 1.28 15.39 -31.50
CA ILE A 489 0.82 15.15 -32.87
C ILE A 489 1.63 16.03 -33.81
N PRO A 490 2.51 15.46 -34.67
CA PRO A 490 3.21 16.23 -35.69
C PRO A 490 2.23 16.76 -36.75
N GLY A 491 2.48 17.99 -37.21
CA GLY A 491 1.75 18.67 -38.29
C GLY A 491 2.56 18.74 -39.58
N GLU A 492 2.33 19.77 -40.39
CA GLU A 492 3.10 19.99 -41.61
C GLU A 492 4.49 20.59 -41.30
N GLY A 493 5.52 20.05 -41.94
CA GLY A 493 6.89 20.53 -41.77
C GLY A 493 7.42 20.33 -40.34
N LYS A 494 7.56 21.44 -39.60
CA LYS A 494 8.08 21.46 -38.21
C LYS A 494 7.00 21.64 -37.17
N GLU A 495 5.73 21.70 -37.57
CA GLU A 495 4.62 21.93 -36.65
C GLU A 495 4.39 20.74 -35.72
N ILE A 496 4.02 21.02 -34.48
CA ILE A 496 3.62 20.02 -33.50
C ILE A 496 2.51 20.56 -32.61
N GLN A 497 1.48 19.75 -32.42
CA GLN A 497 0.38 20.03 -31.50
C GLN A 497 0.42 19.06 -30.33
N LEU A 498 0.40 19.58 -29.11
CA LEU A 498 0.37 18.81 -27.89
C LEU A 498 -0.98 18.97 -27.20
N PHE A 499 -1.55 17.85 -26.76
CA PHE A 499 -2.60 17.82 -25.74
C PHE A 499 -1.92 17.35 -24.45
N CYS A 500 -1.84 18.21 -23.46
CA CYS A 500 -1.04 17.94 -22.26
C CYS A 500 -1.86 18.26 -21.01
N SER A 501 -1.73 17.39 -20.01
CA SER A 501 -2.20 17.65 -18.66
C SER A 501 -1.17 18.53 -17.93
N THR A 502 -1.17 19.84 -18.19
CA THR A 502 -0.26 20.84 -17.60
C THR A 502 -0.99 22.08 -17.07
N GLN A 503 -0.46 22.68 -16.00
CA GLN A 503 -0.88 24.00 -15.50
C GLN A 503 -0.21 25.14 -16.28
N ASN A 504 0.84 24.86 -17.05
CA ASN A 504 1.65 25.88 -17.71
C ASN A 504 1.88 25.57 -19.21
N PRO A 505 0.85 25.78 -20.06
CA PRO A 505 0.95 25.53 -21.49
C PRO A 505 2.01 26.38 -22.19
N SER A 506 2.19 27.64 -21.77
CA SER A 506 3.20 28.55 -22.36
C SER A 506 4.62 28.04 -22.10
N LYS A 507 4.89 27.54 -20.89
CA LYS A 507 6.21 26.98 -20.59
C LYS A 507 6.44 25.66 -21.31
N THR A 508 5.44 24.79 -21.36
CA THR A 508 5.48 23.55 -22.14
C THR A 508 5.83 23.86 -23.61
N GLN A 509 5.19 24.88 -24.20
CA GLN A 509 5.46 25.31 -25.57
C GLN A 509 6.94 25.70 -25.75
N SER A 510 7.45 26.55 -24.87
CA SER A 510 8.83 27.05 -24.93
C SER A 510 9.89 25.97 -24.68
N LEU A 511 9.60 25.00 -23.81
CA LEU A 511 10.52 23.87 -23.57
C LEU A 511 10.53 22.91 -24.75
N VAL A 512 9.37 22.58 -25.32
CA VAL A 512 9.29 21.71 -26.50
C VAL A 512 9.98 22.35 -27.71
N SER A 513 9.75 23.64 -27.97
CA SER A 513 10.43 24.33 -29.07
C SER A 513 11.94 24.36 -28.89
N HIS A 514 12.41 24.56 -27.65
CA HIS A 514 13.83 24.54 -27.29
C HIS A 514 14.49 23.18 -27.52
N VAL A 515 13.87 22.10 -27.04
CA VAL A 515 14.36 20.72 -27.20
C VAL A 515 14.33 20.31 -28.68
N LEU A 516 13.31 20.73 -29.43
CA LEU A 516 13.20 20.40 -30.85
C LEU A 516 14.05 21.31 -31.77
N GLY A 517 14.61 22.41 -31.25
CA GLY A 517 15.36 23.37 -32.07
C GLY A 517 14.48 24.09 -33.12
N ILE A 518 13.22 24.37 -32.77
CA ILE A 518 12.24 25.04 -33.63
C ILE A 518 11.70 26.31 -32.97
N THR A 519 10.95 27.13 -33.69
CA THR A 519 10.36 28.35 -33.13
C THR A 519 9.07 28.05 -32.37
N ASP A 520 8.78 28.82 -31.31
CA ASP A 520 7.55 28.67 -30.51
C ASP A 520 6.26 28.68 -31.35
N SER A 521 6.25 29.42 -32.46
CA SER A 521 5.14 29.46 -33.42
C SER A 521 4.82 28.12 -34.09
N ASN A 522 5.76 27.17 -34.12
CA ASN A 522 5.54 25.82 -34.62
C ASN A 522 4.96 24.88 -33.56
N VAL A 523 4.90 25.30 -32.29
CA VAL A 523 4.43 24.45 -31.18
C VAL A 523 3.10 24.99 -30.66
N VAL A 524 2.07 24.13 -30.62
CA VAL A 524 0.76 24.48 -30.05
C VAL A 524 0.43 23.55 -28.91
N VAL A 525 0.27 24.09 -27.69
CA VAL A 525 -0.13 23.31 -26.51
C VAL A 525 -1.60 23.58 -26.18
N LYS A 526 -2.39 22.51 -26.06
CA LYS A 526 -3.82 22.56 -25.73
C LYS A 526 -4.07 21.84 -24.41
N VAL A 527 -4.72 22.54 -23.48
CA VAL A 527 -5.15 22.00 -22.19
C VAL A 527 -6.66 22.19 -22.07
N LYS A 528 -7.41 21.08 -21.96
CA LYS A 528 -8.87 21.16 -21.80
C LYS A 528 -9.29 21.19 -20.33
N ARG A 529 -8.70 20.31 -19.52
CA ARG A 529 -8.90 20.10 -18.09
C ARG A 529 -7.78 19.20 -17.55
N MET A 530 -7.68 19.07 -16.23
CA MET A 530 -6.76 18.14 -15.56
C MET A 530 -7.49 17.43 -14.41
N GLY A 531 -7.18 16.15 -14.19
CA GLY A 531 -7.62 15.35 -13.04
C GLY A 531 -6.80 15.63 -11.79
N GLY A 532 -6.65 16.92 -11.44
CA GLY A 532 -5.76 17.40 -10.39
C GLY A 532 -4.38 17.82 -10.92
N GLY A 533 -3.73 18.75 -10.22
CA GLY A 533 -2.39 19.26 -10.56
C GLY A 533 -1.61 19.72 -9.33
N PHE A 534 -2.20 20.60 -8.51
CA PHE A 534 -1.71 20.96 -7.17
C PHE A 534 -0.27 21.52 -7.14
N GLY A 535 0.22 22.10 -8.24
CA GLY A 535 1.60 22.58 -8.39
C GLY A 535 2.52 21.57 -9.08
N GLY A 536 2.26 20.27 -8.92
CA GLY A 536 3.07 19.21 -9.53
C GLY A 536 3.04 19.18 -11.06
N LYS A 537 2.05 19.84 -11.68
CA LYS A 537 1.92 20.00 -13.14
C LYS A 537 2.25 21.40 -13.63
N GLU A 538 2.90 22.22 -12.80
CA GLU A 538 3.34 23.58 -13.18
C GLU A 538 4.60 23.57 -14.03
N THR A 539 5.55 22.68 -13.72
CA THR A 539 6.86 22.61 -14.40
C THR A 539 7.31 21.21 -14.79
N ARG A 540 6.75 20.15 -14.17
CA ARG A 540 7.21 18.75 -14.35
C ARG A 540 6.40 17.96 -15.39
N SER A 541 5.51 18.62 -16.13
CA SER A 541 4.49 18.03 -17.03
C SER A 541 4.92 17.83 -18.46
#